data_AF-A0A3B8IUM7-F1
#
_entry.id   AF-A0A3B8IUM7-F1
#
_cell.length_a   1.000
_cell.length_b   1.000
_cell.length_c   1.000
_cell.angle_alpha   90.00
_cell.angle_beta   90.00
_cell.angle_gamma   90.00
#
_symmetry.space_group_name_H-M   'P 1'
#
loop_
_entity.id
_entity.type
_entity.pdbx_description
1 polymer ?
#
loop_
_entity_poly.entity_id
_entity_poly.type
_entity_poly.pdbx_seq_one_letter_code
_entity_poly.pdbx_strand_id
1 'polypeptide(L)' 'MKLTVIGLGHIGGTLAKTLRRVHASTEVMGVDANPAHVTQAKAAGWVDHAAPLSEAVAWAD' A
#
# COMPACT_ATOMS: atom_id res chain seq x y z
N MET A 1 1.86 9.56 -9.47
CA MET A 1 0.58 8.84 -9.38
C MET A 1 0.46 8.32 -7.96
N LYS A 2 -0.71 8.44 -7.34
CA LYS A 2 -1.05 8.04 -5.98
C LYS A 2 -1.93 6.82 -6.05
N LEU A 3 -1.40 5.69 -5.62
CA LEU A 3 -2.10 4.41 -5.66
C LEU A 3 -2.44 3.94 -4.25
N THR A 4 -3.71 3.61 -4.03
CA THR A 4 -4.14 2.95 -2.80
C THR A 4 -4.33 1.45 -3.03
N VAL A 5 -3.68 0.63 -2.20
CA VAL A 5 -3.83 -0.83 -2.18
C VAL A 5 -4.60 -1.24 -0.94
N ILE A 6 -5.82 -1.76 -1.16
CA ILE A 6 -6.70 -2.26 -0.10
C ILE A 6 -6.55 -3.79 -0.01
N GLY A 7 -6.14 -4.26 1.16
CA GLY A 7 -5.69 -5.63 1.40
C GLY A 7 -4.20 -5.78 1.12
N LEU A 8 -3.37 -5.88 2.15
CA LEU A 8 -1.91 -6.02 2.10
C LEU A 8 -1.42 -7.45 2.41
N GLY A 9 -2.34 -8.42 2.42
CA GLY A 9 -2.00 -9.84 2.42
C GLY A 9 -1.28 -10.29 1.15
N HIS A 10 -1.39 -11.56 0.78
CA HIS A 10 -0.59 -12.14 -0.32
C HIS A 10 -0.70 -11.39 -1.66
N ILE A 11 -1.92 -11.13 -2.15
CA ILE A 11 -2.14 -10.55 -3.47
C ILE A 11 -1.75 -9.07 -3.49
N GLY A 12 -2.37 -8.25 -2.63
CA GLY A 12 -2.10 -6.81 -2.64
C GLY A 12 -0.70 -6.46 -2.14
N GLY A 13 -0.12 -7.23 -1.21
CA GLY A 13 1.27 -7.07 -0.81
C GLY A 13 2.25 -7.37 -1.95
N THR A 14 2.01 -8.43 -2.73
CA THR A 14 2.83 -8.76 -3.92
C THR A 14 2.68 -7.70 -5.01
N LEU A 15 1.47 -7.17 -5.21
CA LEU A 15 1.20 -6.07 -6.14
C LEU A 15 1.99 -4.81 -5.73
N ALA A 16 1.85 -4.36 -4.49
CA ALA A 16 2.55 -3.18 -3.98
C ALA A 16 4.07 -3.31 -4.12
N LYS A 17 4.62 -4.47 -3.74
CA LYS A 17 6.05 -4.80 -3.91
C LYS A 17 6.49 -4.78 -5.37
N THR A 18 5.71 -5.37 -6.27
CA THR A 18 6.06 -5.44 -7.70
C THR A 18 5.99 -4.07 -8.34
N LEU A 19 4.95 -3.30 -8.05
CA LEU A 19 4.79 -1.94 -8.54
C LEU A 19 5.94 -1.04 -8.15
N ARG A 20 6.44 -1.14 -6.92
CA ARG A 20 7.62 -0.39 -6.49
C ARG A 20 8.85 -0.66 -7.36
N ARG A 21 9.01 -1.89 -7.84
CA ARG A 21 10.13 -2.27 -8.71
C ARG A 21 9.99 -1.73 -10.13
N VAL A 22 8.78 -1.74 -10.68
CA VAL A 22 8.54 -1.35 -12.08
C VAL A 22 8.23 0.14 -12.27
N HIS A 23 7.67 0.80 -11.26
CA HIS A 23 7.19 2.18 -11.32
C HIS A 23 7.56 2.93 -10.02
N ALA A 24 8.86 3.18 -9.84
CA ALA A 24 9.42 3.72 -8.60
C ALA A 24 8.85 5.09 -8.18
N SER A 25 8.32 5.88 -9.11
CA SER A 25 7.72 7.21 -8.86
C SER A 25 6.26 7.17 -8.37
N THR A 26 5.66 5.99 -8.23
CA THR A 26 4.29 5.85 -7.70
C THR A 26 4.32 5.93 -6.19
N GLU A 27 3.57 6.84 -5.58
CA GLU A 27 3.36 6.82 -4.14
C GLU A 27 2.28 5.77 -3.82
N VAL A 28 2.52 4.94 -2.81
CA VAL A 28 1.64 3.81 -2.47
C VAL A 28 1.12 3.96 -1.04
N MET A 29 -0.20 4.07 -0.91
CA MET A 29 -0.95 4.03 0.36
C MET A 29 -1.47 2.61 0.59
N GLY A 30 -1.15 2.02 1.75
CA GLY A 30 -1.63 0.70 2.14
C GLY A 30 -2.81 0.76 3.11
N VAL A 31 -3.83 -0.05 2.87
CA VAL A 31 -4.97 -0.24 3.79
C VAL A 31 -5.15 -1.75 4.02
N ASP A 32 -5.21 -2.19 5.27
CA ASP A 32 -5.59 -3.57 5.61
C ASP A 32 -6.34 -3.56 6.94
N ALA A 33 -7.28 -4.49 7.11
CA ALA A 33 -7.99 -4.68 8.37
C ALA A 33 -7.08 -5.28 9.46
N ASN A 34 -6.06 -6.04 9.07
CA ASN A 34 -5.06 -6.60 9.97
C ASN A 34 -3.88 -5.63 10.12
N PRO A 35 -3.69 -5.02 11.31
CA PRO A 35 -2.59 -4.07 11.54
C PRO A 35 -1.20 -4.72 11.41
N ALA A 36 -1.08 -6.04 11.57
CA ALA A 36 0.17 -6.75 11.35
C ALA A 36 0.63 -6.68 9.88
N HIS A 37 -0.31 -6.81 8.92
CA HIS A 37 0.02 -6.70 7.49
C HIS A 37 0.50 -5.29 7.14
N VAL A 38 -0.15 -4.26 7.68
CA VAL A 38 0.25 -2.86 7.50
C VAL A 38 1.67 -2.63 8.02
N THR A 39 1.95 -3.12 9.22
CA THR A 39 3.27 -2.99 9.87
C THR A 39 4.36 -3.67 9.04
N GLN A 40 4.11 -4.91 8.60
CA GLN A 40 5.03 -5.67 7.75
C GLN A 40 5.26 -4.99 6.40
N ALA A 41 4.21 -4.53 5.72
CA ALA A 41 4.31 -3.88 4.43
C ALA A 41 5.08 -2.55 4.50
N LYS A 42 4.86 -1.75 5.56
CA LYS A 42 5.64 -0.53 5.83
C LYS A 42 7.11 -0.85 6.10
N ALA A 43 7.38 -1.81 7.00
CA ALA A 43 8.75 -2.21 7.34
C ALA A 43 9.53 -2.77 6.14
N ALA A 44 8.84 -3.48 5.24
CA ALA A 44 9.42 -4.04 4.02
C ALA A 44 9.51 -3.03 2.86
N GLY A 45 9.05 -1.78 3.05
CA GLY A 45 9.07 -0.73 2.02
C GLY A 45 8.14 -0.99 0.84
N TRP A 46 7.09 -1.81 1.02
CA TRP A 46 6.11 -2.09 -0.04
C TRP A 46 5.10 -0.95 -0.21
N VAL A 47 4.83 -0.22 0.87
CA VAL A 47 3.95 0.96 0.89
C VAL A 47 4.69 2.13 1.57
N ASP A 48 4.42 3.35 1.12
CA ASP A 48 5.00 4.56 1.72
C ASP A 48 4.16 5.03 2.92
N HIS A 49 2.85 4.92 2.77
CA HIS A 49 1.87 5.42 3.73
C HIS A 49 0.88 4.32 4.11
N ALA A 50 0.20 4.54 5.23
CA ALA A 50 -0.96 3.74 5.62
C ALA A 50 -1.94 4.64 6.36
N ALA A 51 -3.21 4.54 6.02
CA ALA A 51 -4.30 5.36 6.55
C ALA A 51 -5.60 4.54 6.59
N PRO A 52 -6.62 4.99 7.34
CA PRO A 52 -7.96 4.42 7.26
C PRO A 52 -8.50 4.47 5.82
N LEU A 53 -9.42 3.55 5.50
CA LEU A 53 -9.98 3.39 4.16
C LEU A 53 -10.50 4.70 3.56
N SER A 54 -11.24 5.49 4.34
CA SER A 54 -11.83 6.75 3.88
C SER A 54 -10.79 7.76 3.42
N GLU A 55 -9.71 7.93 4.18
CA GLU A 55 -8.61 8.84 3.87
C GLU A 55 -7.81 8.33 2.67
N ALA A 56 -7.55 7.02 2.64
CA ALA A 56 -6.78 6.40 1.57
C ALA A 56 -7.49 6.46 0.21
N VAL A 57 -8.82 6.32 0.18
CA VAL A 57 -9.62 6.46 -1.05
C VAL A 57 -9.62 7.90 -1.54
N ALA A 58 -9.78 8.88 -0.64
CA ALA A 58 -9.76 10.30 -1.00
C ALA A 58 -8.39 10.79 -1.50
N TRP A 59 -7.32 10.05 -1.19
CA TRP A 59 -5.96 10.39 -1.58
C TRP A 59 -5.54 9.82 -2.95
N ALA A 60 -6.17 8.74 -3.42
CA ALA A 60 -5.79 8.07 -4.67
C ALA A 60 -6.12 8.91 -5.91
N ASP A 61 -5.30 8.76 -6.96
CA ASP A 61 -5.56 9.34 -8.30
C ASP A 61 -6.56 8.51 -9.12
#